data_AF-A0A1G7NGA3-F1
#
_entry.id   AF-A0A1G7NGA3-F1
#
_cell.length_a   1.000
_cell.length_b   1.000
_cell.length_c   1.000
_cell.angle_alpha   90.00
_cell.angle_beta   90.00
_cell.angle_gamma   90.00
#
_symmetry.space_group_name_H-M   'P 1'
#
loop_
_entity.id
_entity.type
_entity.pdbx_description
1 polymer ?
#
loop_
_entity_poly.entity_id
_entity_poly.type
_entity_poly.pdbx_seq_one_letter_code
_entity_poly.pdbx_strand_id
1 'polypeptide(L)'
;MADIPFGNRRADILNQMPQRDRLAFIAEGLPIIAASARNFWDAGRKLENGLREQSLLEGFAVEEAAKALILMDLVRCPAKHIARRVKRVVNTFYDHLGRMIYADAQGWKVSDVTELQGYIDQERQGHYLEGYAGEYIMPNWKLYSRESTMYADIEVHEDGKPIWLAPRGSGMSQAIFGGPPLPLLLVEAMSALGMFTPKGVKIVHQVWQTLDFIDTQHFDDHRRLFREALDKLVAANLPGEDATDDHARQLNSHWQMPMYNLEFSRLRVELEDIKAERDAALWHEIGGYG
;
A
#
# COMPACT_ATOMS: atom_id res chain seq x y z
N MET A 1 18.78 8.62 31.87
CA MET A 1 18.98 8.20 30.46
C MET A 1 17.79 7.34 30.11
N ALA A 2 17.00 7.73 29.10
CA ALA A 2 15.96 6.84 28.60
C ALA A 2 16.65 5.60 28.02
N ASP A 3 16.20 4.42 28.43
CA ASP A 3 16.72 3.14 27.96
C ASP A 3 16.58 3.09 26.44
N ILE A 4 17.68 2.91 25.71
CA ILE A 4 17.65 2.82 24.25
C ILE A 4 17.38 1.36 23.93
N PRO A 5 16.20 0.98 23.43
CA PRO A 5 15.89 -0.42 23.16
C PRO A 5 16.67 -0.87 21.92
N PHE A 6 17.80 -1.54 22.14
CA PHE A 6 18.60 -2.14 21.07
C PHE A 6 17.84 -3.33 20.45
N GLY A 7 17.92 -3.47 19.12
CA GLY A 7 17.36 -4.60 18.38
C GLY A 7 15.89 -4.49 17.96
N ASN A 8 15.16 -3.47 18.42
CA ASN A 8 13.77 -3.24 18.01
C ASN A 8 13.69 -2.49 16.67
N ARG A 9 12.63 -2.74 15.90
CA ARG A 9 12.31 -1.97 14.68
C ARG A 9 11.82 -0.58 15.09
N ARG A 10 12.44 0.50 14.57
CA ARG A 10 12.28 1.88 15.06
C ARG A 10 12.14 2.95 13.97
N ALA A 11 11.24 2.76 13.00
CA ALA A 11 10.95 3.77 11.98
C ALA A 11 10.31 5.05 12.59
N ASP A 12 9.82 4.99 13.83
CA ASP A 12 9.36 6.14 14.60
C ASP A 12 10.46 7.20 14.83
N ILE A 13 11.74 6.82 14.73
CA ILE A 13 12.88 7.75 14.78
C ILE A 13 12.75 8.83 13.68
N LEU A 14 12.13 8.53 12.54
CA LEU A 14 11.85 9.50 11.48
C LEU A 14 11.09 10.73 11.99
N ASN A 15 10.27 10.58 13.04
CA ASN A 15 9.51 11.68 13.63
C ASN A 15 10.41 12.76 14.25
N GLN A 16 11.56 12.34 14.79
CA GLN A 16 12.47 13.22 15.54
C GLN A 16 13.57 13.84 14.66
N MET A 17 13.74 13.35 13.44
CA MET A 17 14.76 13.84 12.51
C MET A 17 14.39 15.22 11.92
N PRO A 18 15.36 16.16 11.80
CA PRO A 18 15.19 17.34 10.95
C PRO A 18 14.85 16.93 9.50
N GLN A 19 14.09 17.75 8.78
CA GLN A 19 13.62 17.40 7.43
C GLN A 19 14.75 16.99 6.49
N ARG A 20 15.87 17.71 6.49
CA ARG A 20 17.02 17.38 5.64
C ARG A 20 17.57 15.98 5.93
N ASP A 21 17.77 15.68 7.22
CA ASP A 21 18.37 14.42 7.65
C ASP A 21 17.39 13.26 7.48
N ARG A 22 16.08 13.51 7.68
CA ARG A 22 15.00 12.57 7.35
C ARG A 22 15.02 12.18 5.87
N LEU A 23 15.07 13.16 4.97
CA LEU A 23 15.09 12.90 3.52
C LEU A 23 16.34 12.12 3.11
N ALA A 24 17.51 12.46 3.67
CA ALA A 24 18.74 11.71 3.42
C ALA A 24 18.63 10.26 3.91
N PHE A 25 18.13 10.05 5.13
CA PHE A 25 17.95 8.72 5.70
C PHE A 25 16.90 7.88 4.93
N ILE A 26 15.83 8.50 4.45
CA ILE A 26 14.87 7.83 3.56
C ILE A 26 15.55 7.42 2.25
N ALA A 27 16.35 8.29 1.64
CA ALA A 27 17.08 7.99 0.40
C ALA A 27 18.03 6.79 0.58
N GLU A 28 18.66 6.63 1.74
CA GLU A 28 19.49 5.46 2.05
C GLU A 28 18.67 4.16 2.12
N GLY A 29 17.47 4.21 2.71
CA GLY A 29 16.62 3.04 2.91
C GLY A 29 15.86 2.56 1.66
N LEU A 30 15.50 3.47 0.75
CA LEU A 30 14.66 3.15 -0.42
C LEU A 30 15.26 2.05 -1.33
N PRO A 31 16.56 2.10 -1.73
CA PRO A 31 17.16 1.03 -2.51
C PRO A 31 17.19 -0.32 -1.79
N ILE A 32 17.37 -0.31 -0.46
CA ILE A 32 17.40 -1.55 0.36
C ILE A 32 16.02 -2.23 0.35
N ILE A 33 14.96 -1.44 0.53
CA ILE A 33 13.58 -1.92 0.50
C ILE A 33 13.23 -2.45 -0.90
N ALA A 34 13.60 -1.72 -1.96
CA ALA A 34 13.36 -2.13 -3.33
C ALA A 34 14.05 -3.47 -3.67
N ALA A 35 15.32 -3.62 -3.26
CA ALA A 35 16.05 -4.87 -3.42
C ALA A 35 15.38 -6.02 -2.63
N SER A 36 14.90 -5.78 -1.42
CA SER A 36 14.14 -6.75 -0.63
C SER A 36 12.88 -7.23 -1.36
N ALA A 37 12.07 -6.30 -1.87
CA ALA A 37 10.86 -6.60 -2.62
C ALA A 37 11.15 -7.42 -3.90
N ARG A 38 12.17 -7.01 -4.67
CA ARG A 38 12.64 -7.74 -5.85
C ARG A 38 13.12 -9.15 -5.52
N ASN A 39 13.88 -9.31 -4.44
CA ASN A 39 14.39 -10.62 -4.00
C ASN A 39 13.25 -11.59 -3.64
N PHE A 40 12.21 -11.13 -2.97
CA PHE A 40 11.03 -11.94 -2.69
C PHE A 40 10.34 -12.40 -3.98
N TRP A 41 10.12 -11.48 -4.91
CA TRP A 41 9.52 -11.78 -6.21
C TRP A 41 10.35 -12.79 -7.01
N ASP A 42 11.66 -12.56 -7.15
CA ASP A 42 12.55 -13.43 -7.91
C ASP A 42 12.69 -14.81 -7.26
N ALA A 43 12.61 -14.90 -5.93
CA ALA A 43 12.56 -16.17 -5.22
C ALA A 43 11.25 -16.93 -5.50
N GLY A 44 10.11 -16.25 -5.45
CA GLY A 44 8.80 -16.84 -5.79
C GLY A 44 8.76 -17.40 -7.21
N ARG A 45 9.36 -16.68 -8.17
CA ARG A 45 9.45 -17.12 -9.58
C ARG A 45 10.28 -18.37 -9.83
N LYS A 46 11.11 -18.80 -8.88
CA LYS A 46 11.91 -20.04 -8.99
C LYS A 46 11.14 -21.26 -8.51
N LEU A 47 9.99 -21.08 -7.85
CA LEU A 47 9.14 -22.15 -7.39
C LEU A 47 8.23 -22.66 -8.51
N GLU A 48 7.74 -23.88 -8.35
CA GLU A 48 6.74 -24.44 -9.26
C GLU A 48 5.44 -23.61 -9.19
N ASN A 49 4.82 -23.40 -10.35
CA ASN A 49 3.62 -22.57 -10.45
C ASN A 49 2.47 -23.15 -9.63
N GLY A 50 1.80 -22.27 -8.90
CA GLY A 50 0.61 -22.63 -8.11
C GLY A 50 0.93 -23.19 -6.72
N LEU A 51 2.21 -23.26 -6.33
CA LEU A 51 2.58 -23.55 -4.95
C LEU A 51 2.19 -22.41 -4.02
N ARG A 52 1.74 -22.75 -2.81
CA ARG A 52 1.40 -21.77 -1.76
C ARG A 52 2.59 -20.88 -1.41
N GLU A 53 3.78 -21.45 -1.36
CA GLU A 53 5.03 -20.75 -1.04
C GLU A 53 5.33 -19.66 -2.08
N GLN A 54 4.95 -19.86 -3.34
CA GLN A 54 5.03 -18.84 -4.37
C GLN A 54 4.10 -17.66 -4.04
N SER A 55 2.82 -17.92 -3.76
CA SER A 55 1.85 -16.88 -3.38
C SER A 55 2.31 -16.11 -2.13
N LEU A 56 2.92 -16.80 -1.16
CA LEU A 56 3.47 -16.18 0.04
C LEU A 56 4.61 -15.19 -0.28
N LEU A 57 5.57 -15.61 -1.10
CA LEU A 57 6.70 -14.76 -1.50
C LEU A 57 6.24 -13.58 -2.37
N GLU A 58 5.25 -13.78 -3.24
CA GLU A 58 4.63 -12.70 -4.01
C GLU A 58 3.96 -11.67 -3.08
N GLY A 59 3.22 -12.12 -2.07
CA GLY A 59 2.64 -11.25 -1.04
C GLY A 59 3.68 -10.43 -0.29
N PHE A 60 4.81 -11.03 0.09
CA PHE A 60 5.93 -10.31 0.70
C PHE A 60 6.57 -9.29 -0.23
N ALA A 61 6.70 -9.59 -1.52
CA ALA A 61 7.19 -8.62 -2.50
C ALA A 61 6.29 -7.38 -2.58
N VAL A 62 4.96 -7.58 -2.60
CA VAL A 62 3.97 -6.49 -2.58
C VAL A 62 4.09 -5.65 -1.31
N GLU A 63 4.13 -6.31 -0.15
CA GLU A 63 4.21 -5.62 1.15
C GLU A 63 5.52 -4.84 1.34
N GLU A 64 6.66 -5.36 0.86
CA GLU A 64 7.94 -4.65 0.89
C GLU A 64 7.95 -3.49 -0.10
N ALA A 65 7.41 -3.65 -1.32
CA ALA A 65 7.29 -2.55 -2.27
C ALA A 65 6.39 -1.42 -1.70
N ALA A 66 5.31 -1.77 -1.01
CA ALA A 66 4.44 -0.79 -0.34
C ALA A 66 5.20 0.08 0.66
N LYS A 67 6.20 -0.47 1.39
CA LYS A 67 7.03 0.34 2.30
C LYS A 67 7.78 1.46 1.58
N ALA A 68 8.33 1.19 0.40
CA ALA A 68 9.01 2.20 -0.39
C ALA A 68 8.02 3.29 -0.86
N LEU A 69 6.81 2.90 -1.29
CA LEU A 69 5.75 3.84 -1.66
C LEU A 69 5.30 4.72 -0.48
N ILE A 70 5.13 4.13 0.71
CA ILE A 70 4.77 4.84 1.95
C ILE A 70 5.86 5.87 2.32
N LEU A 71 7.14 5.48 2.26
CA LEU A 71 8.24 6.40 2.53
C LEU A 71 8.34 7.50 1.47
N MET A 72 8.09 7.19 0.20
CA MET A 72 8.05 8.19 -0.85
C MET A 72 6.90 9.19 -0.62
N ASP A 73 5.79 8.76 -0.01
CA ASP A 73 4.74 9.69 0.36
C ASP A 73 5.13 10.63 1.51
N LEU A 74 5.94 10.13 2.44
CA LEU A 74 6.53 10.98 3.46
C LEU A 74 7.47 12.04 2.85
N VAL A 75 8.16 11.69 1.75
CA VAL A 75 8.96 12.65 0.96
C VAL A 75 8.06 13.70 0.30
N ARG A 76 6.92 13.29 -0.27
CA ARG A 76 5.92 14.19 -0.87
C ARG A 76 5.23 15.09 0.15
N CYS A 77 5.19 14.70 1.42
CA CYS A 77 4.53 15.48 2.47
C CYS A 77 5.18 16.87 2.65
N PRO A 78 4.40 17.97 2.57
CA PRO A 78 4.90 19.32 2.84
C PRO A 78 5.49 19.45 4.24
N ALA A 79 6.59 20.21 4.38
CA ALA A 79 7.33 20.34 5.63
C ALA A 79 6.47 20.89 6.79
N LYS A 80 5.50 21.76 6.48
CA LYS A 80 4.55 22.32 7.46
C LYS A 80 3.62 21.28 8.09
N HIS A 81 3.39 20.14 7.42
CA HIS A 81 2.47 19.09 7.87
C HIS A 81 3.20 17.89 8.50
N ILE A 82 4.51 17.76 8.27
CA ILE A 82 5.27 16.54 8.56
C ILE A 82 5.15 16.09 10.03
N ALA A 83 5.22 17.03 10.97
CA ALA A 83 5.15 16.74 12.41
C ALA A 83 3.82 16.11 12.83
N ARG A 84 2.72 16.38 12.09
CA ARG A 84 1.39 15.82 12.35
C ARG A 84 1.15 14.50 11.62
N ARG A 85 1.88 14.25 10.52
CA ARG A 85 1.61 13.12 9.60
C ARG A 85 2.59 11.96 9.74
N VAL A 86 3.84 12.23 10.08
CA VAL A 86 4.91 11.21 10.12
C VAL A 86 4.55 10.01 11.00
N LYS A 87 3.94 10.22 12.17
CA LYS A 87 3.52 9.13 13.05
C LYS A 87 2.50 8.21 12.36
N ARG A 88 1.51 8.78 11.66
CA ARG A 88 0.51 7.99 10.94
C ARG A 88 1.15 7.19 9.80
N VAL A 89 1.97 7.85 8.99
CA VAL A 89 2.69 7.20 7.88
C VAL A 89 3.58 6.05 8.39
N VAL A 90 4.27 6.25 9.51
CA VAL A 90 5.07 5.20 10.17
C VAL A 90 4.19 4.06 10.71
N ASN A 91 3.00 4.34 11.24
CA ASN A 91 2.08 3.28 11.64
C ASN A 91 1.67 2.43 10.44
N THR A 92 1.31 3.05 9.31
CA THR A 92 1.00 2.35 8.06
C THR A 92 2.18 1.54 7.54
N PHE A 93 3.43 2.04 7.70
CA PHE A 93 4.64 1.31 7.34
C PHE A 93 4.78 -0.04 8.07
N TYR A 94 4.30 -0.12 9.32
CA TYR A 94 4.33 -1.36 10.11
C TYR A 94 3.09 -2.22 9.93
N ASP A 95 1.94 -1.60 9.71
CA ASP A 95 0.67 -2.30 9.56
C ASP A 95 0.60 -3.12 8.26
N HIS A 96 0.18 -4.38 8.35
CA HIS A 96 0.10 -5.28 7.19
C HIS A 96 -1.08 -4.91 6.29
N LEU A 97 -2.26 -4.66 6.88
CA LEU A 97 -3.45 -4.25 6.13
C LEU A 97 -3.17 -2.94 5.39
N GLY A 98 -2.66 -1.93 6.10
CA GLY A 98 -2.29 -0.64 5.55
C GLY A 98 -1.33 -0.74 4.36
N ARG A 99 -0.30 -1.61 4.44
CA ARG A 99 0.61 -1.86 3.31
C ARG A 99 -0.07 -2.48 2.10
N MET A 100 -0.95 -3.48 2.29
CA MET A 100 -1.69 -4.10 1.20
C MET A 100 -2.65 -3.10 0.53
N ILE A 101 -3.37 -2.30 1.30
CA ILE A 101 -4.24 -1.24 0.77
C ILE A 101 -3.40 -0.18 0.02
N TYR A 102 -2.24 0.22 0.56
CA TYR A 102 -1.35 1.18 -0.10
C TYR A 102 -0.88 0.71 -1.48
N ALA A 103 -0.56 -0.59 -1.56
CA ALA A 103 -0.16 -1.26 -2.79
C ALA A 103 -1.30 -1.28 -3.82
N ASP A 104 -2.49 -1.70 -3.42
CA ASP A 104 -3.66 -1.79 -4.30
C ASP A 104 -4.11 -0.40 -4.80
N ALA A 105 -4.00 0.62 -3.94
CA ALA A 105 -4.35 1.99 -4.26
C ALA A 105 -3.59 2.57 -5.47
N GLN A 106 -2.42 2.01 -5.82
CA GLN A 106 -1.69 2.40 -7.02
C GLN A 106 -2.42 1.99 -8.32
N GLY A 107 -3.26 0.96 -8.26
CA GLY A 107 -4.06 0.49 -9.38
C GLY A 107 -5.34 1.30 -9.59
N TRP A 108 -5.84 1.98 -8.56
CA TRP A 108 -7.16 2.60 -8.57
C TRP A 108 -7.22 3.85 -9.45
N LYS A 109 -8.39 4.02 -10.08
CA LYS A 109 -8.71 5.18 -10.91
C LYS A 109 -9.70 6.06 -10.16
N VAL A 110 -9.15 7.02 -9.44
CA VAL A 110 -9.87 7.99 -8.62
C VAL A 110 -9.60 9.39 -9.15
N SER A 111 -10.58 10.27 -8.97
CA SER A 111 -10.57 11.64 -9.45
C SER A 111 -9.86 12.55 -8.46
N ASP A 112 -10.18 12.42 -7.17
CA ASP A 112 -9.65 13.27 -6.11
C ASP A 112 -9.34 12.50 -4.81
N VAL A 113 -8.75 13.22 -3.85
CA VAL A 113 -8.32 12.67 -2.55
C VAL A 113 -9.52 12.18 -1.71
N THR A 114 -10.71 12.76 -1.87
CA THR A 114 -11.91 12.36 -1.13
C THR A 114 -12.44 11.01 -1.63
N GLU A 115 -12.53 10.84 -2.96
CA GLU A 115 -12.87 9.55 -3.56
C GLU A 115 -11.85 8.47 -3.19
N LEU A 116 -10.56 8.81 -3.17
CA LEU A 116 -9.50 7.91 -2.73
C LEU A 116 -9.68 7.46 -1.28
N GLN A 117 -10.03 8.36 -0.35
CA GLN A 117 -10.33 7.99 1.03
C GLN A 117 -11.56 7.06 1.10
N GLY A 118 -12.59 7.30 0.28
CA GLY A 118 -13.76 6.43 0.20
C GLY A 118 -13.42 4.98 -0.19
N TYR A 119 -12.52 4.81 -1.16
CA TYR A 119 -12.04 3.48 -1.56
C TYR A 119 -11.23 2.84 -0.44
N ILE A 120 -10.34 3.60 0.22
CA ILE A 120 -9.59 3.12 1.39
C ILE A 120 -10.52 2.69 2.53
N ASP A 121 -11.59 3.45 2.78
CA ASP A 121 -12.56 3.18 3.84
C ASP A 121 -13.30 1.86 3.63
N GLN A 122 -13.61 1.50 2.38
CA GLN A 122 -14.18 0.20 2.01
C GLN A 122 -13.17 -0.94 2.27
N GLU A 123 -11.91 -0.75 1.87
CA GLU A 123 -10.88 -1.78 1.96
C GLU A 123 -10.38 -2.04 3.39
N ARG A 124 -10.48 -1.05 4.28
CA ARG A 124 -10.00 -1.16 5.67
C ARG A 124 -11.07 -1.64 6.65
N GLN A 125 -12.29 -1.91 6.21
CA GLN A 125 -13.36 -2.44 7.07
C GLN A 125 -12.96 -3.77 7.69
N GLY A 126 -13.23 -3.95 8.98
CA GLY A 126 -12.86 -5.18 9.68
C GLY A 126 -13.66 -6.41 9.26
N HIS A 127 -14.89 -6.20 8.78
CA HIS A 127 -15.80 -7.18 8.22
C HIS A 127 -16.60 -6.52 7.10
N TYR A 128 -17.11 -7.31 6.17
CA TYR A 128 -17.97 -6.87 5.09
C TYR A 128 -19.08 -7.90 4.82
N LEU A 129 -20.12 -7.50 4.08
CA LEU A 129 -21.18 -8.39 3.64
C LEU A 129 -20.84 -8.99 2.27
N GLU A 130 -20.92 -10.30 2.15
CA GLU A 130 -20.72 -11.06 0.92
C GLU A 130 -22.01 -11.82 0.54
N GLY A 131 -22.20 -12.07 -0.75
CA GLY A 131 -23.36 -12.76 -1.31
C GLY A 131 -24.24 -11.84 -2.14
N TYR A 132 -25.28 -12.40 -2.76
CA TYR A 132 -26.16 -11.66 -3.67
C TYR A 132 -26.97 -10.59 -2.92
N ALA A 133 -27.42 -10.92 -1.72
CA ALA A 133 -28.18 -10.04 -0.83
C ALA A 133 -27.37 -9.64 0.44
N GLY A 134 -26.06 -9.89 0.45
CA GLY A 134 -25.20 -9.62 1.61
C GLY A 134 -25.39 -10.62 2.76
N GLU A 135 -25.74 -11.86 2.44
CA GLU A 135 -26.15 -12.89 3.39
C GLU A 135 -25.05 -13.29 4.38
N TYR A 136 -23.78 -13.13 4.01
CA TYR A 136 -22.64 -13.63 4.76
C TYR A 136 -21.80 -12.48 5.32
N ILE A 137 -21.52 -12.54 6.63
CA ILE A 137 -20.58 -11.62 7.26
C ILE A 137 -19.18 -12.23 7.17
N MET A 138 -18.31 -11.59 6.40
CA MET A 138 -16.96 -12.07 6.14
C MET A 138 -15.94 -11.16 6.81
N PRO A 139 -14.83 -11.71 7.37
CA PRO A 139 -13.73 -10.89 7.86
C PRO A 139 -13.07 -10.15 6.69
N ASN A 140 -12.29 -9.10 6.99
CA ASN A 140 -11.51 -8.39 5.96
C ASN A 140 -10.74 -9.38 5.07
N TRP A 141 -11.10 -9.43 3.79
CA TRP A 141 -10.58 -10.45 2.87
C TRP A 141 -9.05 -10.40 2.72
N LYS A 142 -8.45 -9.20 2.72
CA LYS A 142 -6.99 -9.08 2.57
C LYS A 142 -6.24 -9.69 3.76
N LEU A 143 -6.70 -9.39 4.98
CA LEU A 143 -6.12 -9.98 6.19
C LEU A 143 -6.34 -11.49 6.22
N TYR A 144 -7.58 -11.92 5.97
CA TYR A 144 -7.95 -13.34 5.92
C TYR A 144 -7.08 -14.11 4.93
N SER A 145 -7.08 -13.71 3.65
CA SER A 145 -6.31 -14.39 2.60
C SER A 145 -4.82 -14.43 2.90
N ARG A 146 -4.25 -13.36 3.46
CA ARG A 146 -2.85 -13.29 3.88
C ARG A 146 -2.56 -14.31 4.99
N GLU A 147 -3.39 -14.36 6.04
CA GLU A 147 -3.22 -15.26 7.18
C GLU A 147 -3.45 -16.72 6.78
N SER A 148 -4.49 -17.01 6.01
CA SER A 148 -4.78 -18.35 5.46
C SER A 148 -3.70 -18.87 4.51
N THR A 149 -2.87 -18.01 3.92
CA THR A 149 -1.70 -18.46 3.14
C THR A 149 -0.55 -18.92 4.04
N MET A 150 -0.39 -18.31 5.22
CA MET A 150 0.75 -18.54 6.10
C MET A 150 0.51 -19.63 7.14
N TYR A 151 -0.64 -19.58 7.81
CA TYR A 151 -0.85 -20.28 9.06
C TYR A 151 -1.85 -21.43 8.89
N ALA A 152 -1.53 -22.56 9.52
CA ALA A 152 -2.56 -23.52 9.89
C ALA A 152 -3.25 -22.99 11.15
N ASP A 153 -4.58 -22.93 11.12
CA ASP A 153 -5.35 -22.32 12.21
C ASP A 153 -6.68 -23.04 12.44
N ILE A 154 -7.44 -22.59 13.44
CA ILE A 154 -8.77 -23.06 13.77
C ILE A 154 -9.77 -21.94 13.48
N GLU A 155 -10.76 -22.23 12.63
CA GLU A 155 -11.84 -21.30 12.30
C GLU A 155 -13.18 -21.81 12.81
N VAL A 156 -14.08 -20.88 13.11
CA VAL A 156 -15.45 -21.17 13.49
C VAL A 156 -16.36 -20.50 12.48
N HIS A 157 -17.15 -21.31 11.76
CA HIS A 157 -18.17 -20.82 10.84
C HIS A 157 -19.50 -20.58 11.59
N GLU A 158 -20.52 -20.14 10.85
CA GLU A 158 -21.83 -19.79 11.43
C GLU A 158 -22.52 -20.94 12.19
N ASP A 159 -22.17 -22.20 11.90
CA ASP A 159 -22.69 -23.37 12.63
C ASP A 159 -22.04 -23.58 14.02
N GLY A 160 -21.08 -22.71 14.37
CA GLY A 160 -20.40 -22.71 15.66
C GLY A 160 -19.39 -23.84 15.85
N LYS A 161 -19.14 -24.67 14.83
CA LYS A 161 -18.22 -25.80 14.96
C LYS A 161 -16.80 -25.38 14.58
N PRO A 162 -15.80 -25.66 15.43
CA PRO A 162 -14.41 -25.40 15.09
C PRO A 162 -13.94 -26.39 14.02
N ILE A 163 -13.24 -25.88 13.01
CA ILE A 163 -12.58 -26.68 11.98
C ILE A 163 -11.11 -26.30 11.88
N TRP A 164 -10.27 -27.27 11.53
CA TRP A 164 -8.88 -26.99 11.16
C TRP A 164 -8.82 -26.44 9.74
N LEU A 165 -8.25 -25.25 9.60
CA LEU A 165 -7.88 -24.68 8.32
C LEU A 165 -6.42 -24.98 8.02
N ALA A 166 -6.18 -25.82 7.01
CA ALA A 166 -4.86 -25.96 6.43
C ALA A 166 -4.54 -24.72 5.57
N PRO A 167 -3.30 -24.20 5.58
CA PRO A 167 -2.97 -23.03 4.81
C PRO A 167 -3.00 -23.32 3.31
N ARG A 168 -3.51 -22.36 2.52
CA ARG A 168 -3.77 -22.52 1.08
C ARG A 168 -3.26 -21.29 0.33
N GLY A 169 -2.63 -21.52 -0.82
CA GLY A 169 -2.32 -20.44 -1.76
C GLY A 169 -3.58 -20.01 -2.52
N SER A 170 -3.52 -18.87 -3.22
CA SER A 170 -4.63 -18.37 -4.05
C SER A 170 -4.93 -19.26 -5.27
N GLY A 171 -4.08 -20.26 -5.57
CA GLY A 171 -4.15 -21.09 -6.78
C GLY A 171 -3.83 -20.34 -8.08
N MET A 172 -3.75 -19.01 -8.03
CA MET A 172 -3.49 -18.09 -9.14
C MET A 172 -2.30 -17.21 -8.75
N SER A 173 -1.11 -17.55 -9.22
CA SER A 173 0.10 -16.74 -9.04
C SER A 173 0.15 -15.61 -10.08
N GLN A 174 0.58 -14.42 -9.66
CA GLN A 174 0.75 -13.29 -10.59
C GLN A 174 1.86 -13.55 -11.61
N ALA A 175 2.84 -14.39 -11.27
CA ALA A 175 3.88 -14.82 -12.20
C ALA A 175 3.35 -15.61 -13.39
N ILE A 176 2.17 -16.25 -13.28
CA ILE A 176 1.49 -16.92 -14.41
C ILE A 176 1.13 -15.91 -15.51
N PHE A 177 0.82 -14.67 -15.14
CA PHE A 177 0.51 -13.57 -16.07
C PHE A 177 1.74 -12.79 -16.52
N GLY A 178 2.95 -13.27 -16.18
CA GLY A 178 4.21 -12.90 -16.83
C GLY A 178 4.95 -11.68 -16.26
N GLY A 179 4.39 -10.95 -15.30
CA GLY A 179 4.98 -9.70 -14.79
C GLY A 179 4.98 -9.57 -13.26
N PRO A 180 5.91 -8.78 -12.70
CA PRO A 180 5.89 -8.43 -11.28
C PRO A 180 4.64 -7.62 -10.90
N PRO A 181 4.26 -7.62 -9.61
CA PRO A 181 3.12 -6.84 -9.14
C PRO A 181 3.35 -5.34 -9.37
N LEU A 182 2.26 -4.60 -9.61
CA LEU A 182 2.30 -3.16 -9.91
C LEU A 182 3.12 -2.33 -8.90
N PRO A 183 2.98 -2.50 -7.56
CA PRO A 183 3.81 -1.78 -6.60
C PRO A 183 5.31 -1.97 -6.82
N LEU A 184 5.75 -3.18 -7.19
CA LEU A 184 7.16 -3.46 -7.47
C LEU A 184 7.60 -2.74 -8.75
N LEU A 185 6.79 -2.78 -9.81
CA LEU A 185 7.06 -2.04 -11.05
C LEU A 185 7.24 -0.54 -10.80
N LEU A 186 6.40 0.06 -9.95
CA LEU A 186 6.50 1.49 -9.63
C LEU A 186 7.76 1.80 -8.82
N VAL A 187 8.08 0.97 -7.83
CA VAL A 187 9.31 1.12 -7.02
C VAL A 187 10.56 1.04 -7.90
N GLU A 188 10.57 0.15 -8.88
CA GLU A 188 11.68 0.03 -9.83
C GLU A 188 11.76 1.19 -10.80
N ALA A 189 10.62 1.65 -11.32
CA ALA A 189 10.56 2.85 -12.14
C ALA A 189 11.09 4.08 -11.37
N MET A 190 10.73 4.23 -10.09
CA MET A 190 11.26 5.30 -9.23
C MET A 190 12.78 5.19 -9.06
N SER A 191 13.28 3.97 -8.82
CA SER A 191 14.70 3.70 -8.70
C SER A 191 15.44 4.06 -10.00
N ALA A 192 14.96 3.56 -11.14
CA ALA A 192 15.55 3.77 -12.46
C ALA A 192 15.58 5.26 -12.86
N LEU A 193 14.54 6.04 -12.50
CA LEU A 193 14.49 7.48 -12.73
C LEU A 193 15.30 8.31 -11.71
N GLY A 194 16.04 7.65 -10.81
CA GLY A 194 16.93 8.29 -9.85
C GLY A 194 16.22 8.92 -8.65
N MET A 195 14.93 8.63 -8.43
CA MET A 195 14.14 9.20 -7.33
C MET A 195 14.61 8.71 -5.95
N PHE A 196 15.33 7.59 -5.88
CA PHE A 196 15.87 7.05 -4.63
C PHE A 196 17.23 7.64 -4.25
N THR A 197 17.85 8.43 -5.12
CA THR A 197 19.08 9.14 -4.78
C THR A 197 18.81 10.28 -3.80
N PRO A 198 19.78 10.72 -2.98
CA PRO A 198 19.60 11.88 -2.10
C PRO A 198 19.16 13.16 -2.85
N LYS A 199 19.67 13.36 -4.07
CA LYS A 199 19.27 14.48 -4.93
C LYS A 199 17.86 14.29 -5.50
N GLY A 200 17.51 13.06 -5.90
CA GLY A 200 16.18 12.71 -6.40
C GLY A 200 15.08 12.89 -5.36
N VAL A 201 15.27 12.34 -4.15
CA VAL A 201 14.36 12.53 -3.01
C VAL A 201 14.16 14.03 -2.70
N LYS A 202 15.24 14.83 -2.77
CA LYS A 202 15.14 16.28 -2.59
C LYS A 202 14.32 16.96 -3.70
N ILE A 203 14.50 16.58 -4.96
CA ILE A 203 13.71 17.11 -6.09
C ILE A 203 12.23 16.76 -5.91
N VAL A 204 11.91 15.51 -5.57
CA VAL A 204 10.54 15.07 -5.27
C VAL A 204 9.96 15.90 -4.13
N HIS A 205 10.68 16.04 -3.01
CA HIS A 205 10.19 16.88 -1.92
C HIS A 205 9.97 18.34 -2.34
N GLN A 206 10.86 18.92 -3.13
CA GLN A 206 10.77 20.32 -3.59
C GLN A 206 9.57 20.58 -4.49
N VAL A 207 9.21 19.63 -5.35
CA VAL A 207 8.07 19.78 -6.25
C VAL A 207 6.76 19.56 -5.50
N TRP A 208 6.64 18.47 -4.74
CA TRP A 208 5.37 18.12 -4.09
C TRP A 208 5.01 18.99 -2.89
N GLN A 209 5.98 19.62 -2.22
CA GLN A 209 5.66 20.52 -1.11
C GLN A 209 4.91 21.81 -1.53
N THR A 210 4.76 22.05 -2.83
CA THR A 210 4.07 23.23 -3.38
C THR A 210 2.55 23.14 -3.29
N LEU A 211 2.01 21.93 -3.09
CA LEU A 211 0.58 21.67 -3.00
C LEU A 211 0.25 20.70 -1.86
N ASP A 212 -0.77 21.03 -1.08
CA ASP A 212 -1.29 20.16 -0.05
C ASP A 212 -2.36 19.25 -0.64
N PHE A 213 -2.23 17.93 -0.51
CA PHE A 213 -3.24 16.94 -0.90
C PHE A 213 -4.03 16.53 0.35
N ILE A 214 -5.13 17.24 0.60
CA ILE A 214 -5.93 17.10 1.82
C ILE A 214 -7.39 16.79 1.50
N ASP A 215 -7.97 17.39 0.46
CA ASP A 215 -9.42 17.37 0.20
C ASP A 215 -9.78 17.07 -1.26
N THR A 216 -9.84 18.08 -2.11
CA THR A 216 -10.36 18.02 -3.48
C THR A 216 -9.25 18.12 -4.51
N GLN A 217 -7.99 17.98 -4.12
CA GLN A 217 -6.88 17.97 -5.07
C GLN A 217 -7.05 16.80 -6.02
N HIS A 218 -6.89 17.10 -7.30
CA HIS A 218 -7.29 16.20 -8.37
C HIS A 218 -6.10 15.37 -8.86
N PHE A 219 -6.40 14.26 -9.52
CA PHE A 219 -5.40 13.44 -10.19
C PHE A 219 -4.56 14.24 -11.20
N ASP A 220 -5.13 15.27 -11.81
CA ASP A 220 -4.41 16.16 -12.73
C ASP A 220 -3.34 17.02 -12.05
N ASP A 221 -3.56 17.45 -10.80
CA ASP A 221 -2.53 18.13 -10.00
C ASP A 221 -1.35 17.18 -9.76
N HIS A 222 -1.64 15.93 -9.43
CA HIS A 222 -0.62 14.91 -9.28
C HIS A 222 0.18 14.71 -10.57
N ARG A 223 -0.49 14.59 -11.73
CA ARG A 223 0.20 14.43 -13.03
C ARG A 223 1.07 15.63 -13.39
N ARG A 224 0.59 16.85 -13.12
CA ARG A 224 1.36 18.08 -13.34
C ARG A 224 2.64 18.07 -12.50
N LEU A 225 2.53 17.79 -11.21
CA LEU A 225 3.69 17.71 -10.31
C LEU A 225 4.64 16.57 -10.69
N PHE A 226 4.12 15.42 -11.11
CA PHE A 226 4.95 14.32 -11.62
C PHE A 226 5.81 14.74 -12.81
N ARG A 227 5.22 15.41 -13.81
CA ARG A 227 5.94 15.92 -14.98
C ARG A 227 7.02 16.92 -14.58
N GLU A 228 6.69 17.89 -13.73
CA GLU A 228 7.67 18.88 -13.26
C GLU A 228 8.85 18.22 -12.56
N ALA A 229 8.61 17.21 -11.74
CA ALA A 229 9.67 16.47 -11.09
C ALA A 229 10.50 15.65 -12.05
N LEU A 230 9.87 14.97 -13.01
CA LEU A 230 10.56 14.22 -14.03
C LEU A 230 11.50 15.12 -14.84
N ASP A 231 11.04 16.30 -15.26
CA ASP A 231 11.86 17.29 -15.96
C ASP A 231 13.09 17.70 -15.14
N LYS A 232 12.91 17.92 -13.82
CA LYS A 232 14.00 18.25 -12.91
C LYS A 232 14.98 17.09 -12.67
N LEU A 233 14.49 15.86 -12.61
CA LEU A 233 15.33 14.66 -12.50
C LEU A 233 16.19 14.48 -13.76
N VAL A 234 15.59 14.62 -14.95
CA VAL A 234 16.27 14.56 -16.24
C VAL A 234 17.31 15.67 -16.37
N ALA A 235 16.93 16.93 -16.09
CA ALA A 235 17.85 18.07 -16.11
C ALA A 235 19.02 17.91 -15.11
N ALA A 236 18.81 17.12 -14.04
CA ALA A 236 19.82 16.81 -13.05
C ALA A 236 20.71 15.61 -13.42
N ASN A 237 20.50 14.97 -14.56
CA ASN A 237 21.14 13.73 -15.03
C ASN A 237 21.06 12.61 -13.99
N LEU A 238 19.86 12.42 -13.41
CA LEU A 238 19.62 11.40 -12.38
C LEU A 238 19.07 10.06 -12.87
N PRO A 239 18.30 9.97 -13.97
CA PRO A 239 17.92 8.67 -14.51
C PRO A 239 19.15 7.81 -14.79
N GLY A 240 19.11 6.54 -14.38
CA GLY A 240 20.17 5.57 -14.63
C GLY A 240 20.20 5.10 -16.08
N GLU A 241 21.22 4.31 -16.43
CA GLU A 241 21.39 3.78 -17.80
C GLU A 241 20.21 2.91 -18.25
N ASP A 242 19.59 2.18 -17.33
CA ASP A 242 18.43 1.32 -17.60
C ASP A 242 17.09 2.09 -17.59
N ALA A 243 17.11 3.42 -17.44
CA ALA A 243 15.89 4.22 -17.45
C ALA A 243 15.25 4.25 -18.85
N THR A 244 13.94 3.99 -18.92
CA THR A 244 13.18 3.99 -20.17
C THR A 244 11.94 4.88 -20.06
N ASP A 245 11.38 5.26 -21.21
CA ASP A 245 10.10 5.97 -21.29
C ASP A 245 8.93 5.17 -20.68
N ASP A 246 9.04 3.83 -20.64
CA ASP A 246 8.02 3.01 -19.98
C ASP A 246 8.00 3.26 -18.47
N HIS A 247 9.15 3.41 -17.81
CA HIS A 247 9.20 3.77 -16.38
C HIS A 247 8.43 5.06 -16.08
N ALA A 248 8.62 6.09 -16.92
CA ALA A 248 7.88 7.34 -16.80
C ALA A 248 6.38 7.17 -17.06
N ARG A 249 6.01 6.35 -18.05
CA ARG A 249 4.61 6.05 -18.40
C ARG A 249 3.89 5.31 -17.28
N GLN A 250 4.53 4.31 -16.67
CA GLN A 250 3.99 3.55 -15.55
C GLN A 250 3.69 4.46 -14.37
N LEU A 251 4.67 5.28 -13.95
CA LEU A 251 4.47 6.21 -12.83
C LEU A 251 3.41 7.27 -13.12
N ASN A 252 3.39 7.86 -14.31
CA ASN A 252 2.36 8.84 -14.69
C ASN A 252 0.94 8.25 -14.71
N SER A 253 0.80 6.93 -14.84
CA SER A 253 -0.50 6.25 -14.98
C SER A 253 -0.97 5.60 -13.68
N HIS A 254 -0.05 5.23 -12.79
CA HIS A 254 -0.32 4.37 -11.64
C HIS A 254 0.28 4.88 -10.32
N TRP A 255 1.26 5.78 -10.32
CA TRP A 255 1.69 6.35 -9.05
C TRP A 255 0.54 7.19 -8.51
N GLN A 256 0.00 6.80 -7.36
CA GLN A 256 -1.21 7.41 -6.83
C GLN A 256 -0.93 8.81 -6.26
N MET A 257 -1.96 9.67 -6.20
CA MET A 257 -1.93 10.92 -5.44
C MET A 257 -1.35 10.73 -4.03
N PRO A 258 -0.75 11.76 -3.43
CA PRO A 258 -0.23 11.66 -2.07
C PRO A 258 -1.28 11.21 -1.04
N MET A 259 -0.98 10.13 -0.32
CA MET A 259 -1.84 9.49 0.67
C MET A 259 -1.35 9.73 2.11
N TYR A 260 -0.36 10.60 2.33
CA TYR A 260 0.16 10.94 3.66
C TYR A 260 -0.91 11.52 4.62
N ASN A 261 -2.05 11.98 4.08
CA ASN A 261 -3.18 12.50 4.85
C ASN A 261 -4.25 11.44 5.16
N LEU A 262 -4.24 10.31 4.45
CA LEU A 262 -5.31 9.30 4.47
C LEU A 262 -5.19 8.36 5.67
N GLU A 263 -6.30 7.75 6.05
CA GLU A 263 -6.38 6.84 7.20
C GLU A 263 -6.45 5.38 6.75
N PHE A 264 -5.44 4.59 7.13
CA PHE A 264 -5.29 3.19 6.74
C PHE A 264 -5.52 2.20 7.87
N SER A 265 -5.63 2.67 9.12
CA SER A 265 -5.89 1.78 10.25
C SER A 265 -7.24 1.08 10.09
N ARG A 266 -7.27 -0.20 10.46
CA ARG A 266 -8.47 -1.05 10.38
C ARG A 266 -9.66 -0.30 10.98
N LEU A 267 -10.69 -0.11 10.18
CA LEU A 267 -11.96 0.44 10.63
C LEU A 267 -12.68 -0.67 11.39
N ARG A 268 -12.84 -0.47 12.70
CA ARG A 268 -13.63 -1.37 13.53
C ARG A 268 -15.10 -1.22 13.14
N VAL A 269 -15.69 -2.33 12.72
CA VAL A 269 -17.13 -2.48 12.48
C VAL A 269 -17.64 -3.38 13.60
N GLU A 270 -18.63 -2.92 14.36
CA GLU A 270 -19.23 -3.78 15.38
C GLU A 270 -20.04 -4.88 14.70
N LEU A 271 -19.93 -6.11 15.21
CA LEU A 271 -20.64 -7.25 14.63
C LEU A 271 -22.16 -7.08 14.69
N GLU A 272 -22.68 -6.33 15.65
CA GLU A 272 -24.12 -6.04 15.73
C GLU A 272 -24.58 -5.08 14.63
N ASP A 273 -23.77 -4.08 14.28
CA ASP A 273 -24.09 -3.12 13.23
C ASP A 273 -24.16 -3.81 11.86
N ILE A 274 -23.17 -4.65 11.55
CA ILE A 274 -23.13 -5.36 10.26
C ILE A 274 -24.20 -6.47 10.17
N LYS A 275 -24.60 -7.09 11.30
CA LYS A 275 -25.76 -7.98 11.34
C LYS A 275 -27.06 -7.22 11.06
N ALA A 276 -27.23 -6.04 11.66
CA ALA A 276 -28.41 -5.21 11.42
C ALA A 276 -28.48 -4.75 9.96
N GLU A 277 -27.33 -4.40 9.35
CA GLU A 277 -27.23 -4.06 7.93
C GLU A 277 -27.63 -5.24 7.03
N ARG A 278 -27.10 -6.45 7.29
CA ARG A 278 -27.50 -7.67 6.59
C ARG A 278 -28.99 -7.92 6.72
N ASP A 279 -29.51 -7.89 7.94
CA ASP A 279 -30.92 -8.19 8.19
C ASP A 279 -31.82 -7.18 7.44
N ALA A 280 -31.45 -5.90 7.41
CA ALA A 280 -32.14 -4.88 6.62
C ALA A 280 -32.04 -5.11 5.11
N ALA A 281 -30.88 -5.52 4.58
CA ALA A 281 -30.69 -5.86 3.18
C ALA A 281 -31.56 -7.06 2.75
N LEU A 282 -31.59 -8.12 3.56
CA LEU A 282 -32.45 -9.28 3.36
C LEU A 282 -33.94 -8.91 3.38
N TRP A 283 -34.37 -8.04 4.30
CA TRP A 283 -35.74 -7.54 4.34
C TRP A 283 -36.13 -6.76 3.08
N HIS A 284 -35.22 -5.96 2.53
CA HIS A 284 -35.46 -5.21 1.29
C HIS A 284 -35.65 -6.12 0.08
N GLU A 285 -34.85 -7.17 -0.05
CA GLU A 285 -34.98 -8.19 -1.11
C GLU A 285 -36.28 -9.00 -1.00
N ILE A 286 -36.71 -9.32 0.24
CA ILE A 286 -37.96 -10.06 0.49
C ILE A 286 -39.19 -9.15 0.30
N GLY A 287 -39.11 -7.87 0.66
CA GLY A 287 -40.20 -6.90 0.59
C GLY A 287 -40.51 -6.36 -0.82
N GLY A 288 -39.61 -6.56 -1.78
CA GLY A 288 -39.82 -6.18 -3.19
C GLY A 288 -40.74 -7.12 -4.00
N TYR A 289 -41.16 -8.25 -3.40
CA TYR A 289 -42.08 -9.24 -4.00
C TYR A 289 -43.51 -9.19 -3.40
N GLY A 290 -43.88 -8.11 -2.71
CA GLY A 290 -45.19 -7.88 -2.08
C GLY A 290 -46.10 -6.93 -2.85
#